data_AF-A0AAD7MSM7-F1
#
_entry.id   AF-A0AAD7MSM7-F1
#
_cell.length_a   1.000
_cell.length_b   1.000
_cell.length_c   1.000
_cell.angle_alpha   90.00
_cell.angle_beta   90.00
_cell.angle_gamma   90.00
#
_symmetry.space_group_name_H-M   'P 1'
#
loop_
_entity.id
_entity.type
_entity.pdbx_description
1 polymer ?
#
loop_
_entity_poly.entity_id
_entity_poly.type
_entity_poly.pdbx_seq_one_letter_code
_entity_poly.pdbx_strand_id
1 'polypeptide(L)'
;MTYSLPQDASATIEICSGTCPAGGVTVPVVSDACINLTGGLSFLNKEISQAVVPGGFVCTFFQDFGCIATGTGNAPTDSEVVLTGGTWNLSDAPGLSGTVNFNDLTSSISCSAI
;
A
#
# COMPACT_ATOMS: atom_id res chain seq x y z
N MET A 1 29.78 -5.11 23.12
CA MET A 1 29.46 -4.55 21.79
C MET A 1 27.96 -4.61 21.67
N THR A 2 27.30 -3.50 21.95
CA THR A 2 25.84 -3.40 21.91
C THR A 2 25.46 -3.27 20.44
N TYR A 3 24.80 -4.28 19.88
CA TYR A 3 24.18 -4.15 18.57
C TYR A 3 22.95 -3.26 18.74
N SER A 4 23.10 -1.97 18.43
CA SER A 4 21.96 -1.09 18.19
C SER A 4 21.36 -1.52 16.85
N LEU A 5 20.34 -2.36 16.89
CA LEU A 5 19.51 -2.56 15.70
C LEU A 5 18.89 -1.20 15.35
N PRO A 6 18.89 -0.74 14.09
CA PRO A 6 18.07 0.40 13.69
C PRO A 6 16.60 -0.07 13.61
N GLN A 7 16.00 -0.48 14.74
CA GLN A 7 14.58 -0.81 14.83
C GLN A 7 13.84 0.39 15.42
N ASP A 8 13.67 1.46 14.63
CA ASP A 8 12.58 2.45 14.76
C ASP A 8 12.74 3.65 13.81
N ALA A 9 13.33 3.45 12.62
CA ALA A 9 13.02 4.40 11.55
C ALA A 9 11.60 4.07 11.11
N SER A 10 10.60 4.84 11.57
CA SER A 10 9.24 4.74 11.05
C SER A 10 9.32 4.88 9.54
N ALA A 11 9.23 3.77 8.82
CA ALA A 11 9.27 3.83 7.38
C ALA A 11 7.99 4.50 6.93
N THR A 12 8.08 5.35 5.93
CA THR A 12 6.93 6.06 5.40
C THR A 12 6.75 5.69 3.95
N ILE A 13 5.53 5.37 3.57
CA ILE A 13 5.14 5.33 2.16
C ILE A 13 4.52 6.65 1.78
N GLU A 14 4.53 6.97 0.49
CA GLU A 14 3.76 8.09 -0.06
C GLU A 14 2.63 7.54 -0.92
N ILE A 15 1.41 8.04 -0.71
CA ILE A 15 0.22 7.67 -1.49
C ILE A 15 -0.44 8.92 -2.05
N CYS A 16 -0.89 8.86 -3.30
CA CYS A 16 -1.38 10.02 -4.05
C CYS A 16 -2.64 9.65 -4.85
N SER A 17 -3.61 10.56 -4.91
CA SER A 17 -4.80 10.44 -5.77
C SER A 17 -4.57 10.85 -7.23
N GLY A 18 -3.32 10.85 -7.65
CA GLY A 18 -2.86 11.33 -8.93
C GLY A 18 -1.37 11.04 -9.07
N THR A 19 -0.58 12.05 -9.46
CA THR A 19 0.88 11.90 -9.56
C THR A 19 1.59 12.42 -8.31
N CYS A 20 2.33 11.55 -7.64
CA CYS A 20 3.29 11.89 -6.61
C CYS A 20 4.46 12.70 -7.20
N PRO A 21 5.02 13.68 -6.46
CA PRO A 21 4.69 14.04 -5.07
C PRO A 21 3.60 15.12 -4.94
N ALA A 22 2.99 15.56 -6.04
CA ALA A 22 1.99 16.63 -5.99
C ALA A 22 0.68 16.11 -5.35
N GLY A 23 0.43 16.50 -4.10
CA GLY A 23 -0.73 16.03 -3.33
C GLY A 23 -0.52 14.65 -2.68
N GLY A 24 0.73 14.20 -2.54
CA GLY A 24 1.06 12.97 -1.84
C GLY A 24 0.92 13.08 -0.34
N VAL A 25 0.45 12.01 0.28
CA VAL A 25 0.27 11.87 1.72
C VAL A 25 1.28 10.86 2.21
N THR A 26 2.16 11.31 3.10
CA THR A 26 3.14 10.46 3.77
C THR A 26 2.45 9.68 4.88
N VAL A 27 2.40 8.36 4.74
CA VAL A 27 1.80 7.46 5.73
C VAL A 27 2.92 6.72 6.46
N PRO A 28 3.05 6.89 7.78
CA PRO A 28 3.97 6.07 8.57
C PRO A 28 3.44 4.63 8.57
N VAL A 29 4.31 3.71 8.20
CA VAL A 29 4.04 2.28 8.23
C VAL A 29 4.83 1.65 9.37
N VAL A 30 4.12 0.87 10.17
CA VAL A 30 4.70 -0.02 11.17
C VAL A 30 4.60 -1.42 10.59
N SER A 31 5.68 -2.21 10.68
CA SER A 31 5.72 -3.56 10.13
C SER A 31 4.49 -4.37 10.56
N ASP A 32 3.81 -4.98 9.59
CA ASP A 32 2.61 -5.82 9.76
C ASP A 32 1.37 -5.10 10.36
N ALA A 33 1.38 -3.77 10.48
CA ALA A 33 0.21 -3.02 10.90
C ALA A 33 -0.75 -2.76 9.74
N CYS A 34 -2.03 -3.11 9.92
CA CYS A 34 -3.07 -2.77 8.97
C CYS A 34 -3.54 -1.31 9.15
N ILE A 35 -3.42 -0.52 8.09
CA ILE A 35 -3.83 0.88 8.03
C ILE A 35 -5.13 0.97 7.23
N ASN A 36 -6.23 1.27 7.91
CA ASN A 36 -7.51 1.57 7.25
C ASN A 36 -7.56 3.04 6.84
N LEU A 37 -7.95 3.32 5.59
CA LEU A 37 -8.14 4.68 5.07
C LEU A 37 -9.43 5.31 5.61
N THR A 38 -9.44 5.56 6.91
CA THR A 38 -10.58 6.12 7.65
C THR A 38 -10.15 7.36 8.42
N GLY A 39 -11.10 8.10 8.99
CA GLY A 39 -10.81 9.32 9.73
C GLY A 39 -10.05 10.34 8.86
N GLY A 40 -8.86 10.74 9.31
CA GLY A 40 -8.00 11.69 8.59
C GLY A 40 -7.52 11.21 7.21
N LEU A 41 -7.60 9.92 6.91
CA LEU A 41 -7.22 9.34 5.61
C LEU A 41 -8.43 9.02 4.71
N SER A 42 -9.66 9.34 5.14
CA SER A 42 -10.89 8.99 4.41
C SER A 42 -10.98 9.60 3.01
N PHE A 43 -10.32 10.73 2.76
CA PHE A 43 -10.25 11.36 1.44
C PHE A 43 -9.38 10.59 0.43
N LEU A 44 -8.57 9.64 0.91
CA LEU A 44 -7.79 8.73 0.07
C LEU A 44 -8.50 7.38 -0.13
N ASN A 45 -9.60 7.12 0.60
CA ASN A 45 -10.33 5.88 0.46
C ASN A 45 -10.89 5.76 -0.95
N LYS A 46 -10.46 4.72 -1.67
CA LYS A 46 -10.83 4.49 -3.07
C LYS A 46 -10.51 5.67 -3.99
N GLU A 47 -9.43 6.39 -3.67
CA GLU A 47 -8.98 7.53 -4.47
C GLU A 47 -7.48 7.45 -4.76
N ILE A 48 -6.77 6.40 -4.34
CA ILE A 48 -5.31 6.29 -4.58
C ILE A 48 -5.06 5.81 -6.00
N SER A 49 -4.21 6.55 -6.73
CA SER A 49 -3.80 6.26 -8.10
C SER A 49 -2.29 6.00 -8.24
N GLN A 50 -1.47 6.47 -7.30
CA GLN A 50 -0.03 6.23 -7.28
C GLN A 50 0.49 6.00 -5.86
N ALA A 51 1.51 5.15 -5.74
CA ALA A 51 2.22 4.92 -4.49
C ALA A 51 3.74 4.94 -4.68
N VAL A 52 4.45 5.44 -3.67
CA VAL A 52 5.92 5.34 -3.56
C VAL A 52 6.24 4.49 -2.34
N VAL A 53 6.84 3.33 -2.59
CA VAL A 53 7.27 2.38 -1.56
C VAL A 53 8.79 2.52 -1.40
N PRO A 54 9.31 2.73 -0.17
CA PRO A 54 10.75 2.75 0.07
C PRO A 54 11.42 1.42 -0.30
N GLY A 55 12.68 1.47 -0.72
CA GLY A 55 13.50 0.26 -0.86
C GLY A 55 13.61 -0.48 0.48
N GLY A 56 13.56 -1.81 0.44
CA GLY A 56 13.57 -2.64 1.65
C GLY A 56 12.19 -2.85 2.29
N PHE A 57 11.10 -2.48 1.62
CA PHE A 57 9.73 -2.74 2.04
C PHE A 57 8.92 -3.46 0.96
N VAL A 58 7.94 -4.22 1.42
CA VAL A 58 6.82 -4.74 0.63
C VAL A 58 5.53 -4.23 1.25
N CYS A 59 4.63 -3.73 0.41
CA CYS A 59 3.34 -3.21 0.81
C CYS A 59 2.23 -3.89 0.04
N THR A 60 1.17 -4.30 0.73
CA THR A 60 -0.05 -4.81 0.13
C THR A 60 -1.16 -3.78 0.26
N PHE A 61 -1.78 -3.47 -0.87
CA PHE A 61 -2.92 -2.55 -0.96
C PHE A 61 -4.17 -3.41 -1.17
N PHE A 62 -5.19 -3.19 -0.36
CA PHE A 62 -6.41 -4.01 -0.33
C PHE A 62 -7.62 -3.18 -0.72
N GLN A 63 -8.54 -3.77 -1.49
CA GLN A 63 -9.78 -3.09 -1.90
C GLN A 63 -10.72 -2.81 -0.73
N ASP A 64 -10.69 -3.68 0.27
CA ASP A 64 -11.53 -3.64 1.46
C ASP A 64 -10.75 -3.16 2.69
N PHE A 65 -11.49 -2.77 3.73
CA PHE A 65 -10.89 -2.48 5.03
C PHE A 65 -10.42 -3.75 5.74
N GLY A 66 -9.46 -3.59 6.66
CA GLY A 66 -8.99 -4.65 7.55
C GLY A 66 -7.84 -5.49 7.00
N CYS A 67 -7.27 -5.12 5.84
CA CYS A 67 -6.16 -5.84 5.20
C CYS A 67 -6.51 -7.31 4.96
N ILE A 68 -7.74 -7.53 4.51
CA ILE A 68 -8.28 -8.85 4.21
C ILE A 68 -8.28 -8.98 2.71
N ALA A 69 -7.50 -9.92 2.19
CA ALA A 69 -7.73 -10.41 0.85
C ALA A 69 -9.10 -11.08 0.87
N THR A 70 -10.10 -10.48 0.22
CA THR A 70 -11.43 -11.09 0.02
C THR A 70 -11.32 -12.16 -1.07
N GLY A 71 -10.45 -13.14 -0.79
CA GLY A 71 -9.80 -14.10 -1.66
C GLY A 71 -10.29 -15.53 -1.50
N THR A 72 -11.47 -15.79 -0.94
CA THR A 72 -11.92 -17.17 -0.69
C THR A 72 -12.61 -17.75 -1.92
N GLY A 73 -11.88 -18.60 -2.65
CA GLY A 73 -12.43 -19.65 -3.51
C GLY A 73 -12.96 -19.27 -4.89
N ASN A 74 -13.16 -17.97 -5.20
CA ASN A 74 -13.46 -17.42 -6.53
C ASN A 74 -13.40 -15.87 -6.51
N ALA A 75 -12.48 -15.32 -5.73
CA ALA A 75 -12.33 -13.87 -5.66
C ALA A 75 -11.77 -13.30 -6.96
N PRO A 76 -12.16 -12.07 -7.35
CA PRO A 76 -11.43 -11.38 -8.40
C PRO A 76 -9.96 -11.33 -8.00
N THR A 77 -9.06 -11.65 -8.92
CA THR A 77 -7.59 -11.61 -8.74
C THR A 77 -7.05 -10.21 -8.42
N ASP A 78 -7.96 -9.26 -8.25
CA ASP A 78 -7.76 -7.83 -8.23
C ASP A 78 -8.18 -7.26 -6.86
N SER A 79 -8.50 -8.09 -5.86
CA SER A 79 -8.86 -7.65 -4.49
C SER A 79 -7.66 -7.08 -3.71
N GLU A 80 -6.44 -7.37 -4.14
CA GLU A 80 -5.22 -6.81 -3.58
C GLU A 80 -4.10 -6.70 -4.63
N VAL A 81 -3.13 -5.82 -4.38
CA VAL A 81 -1.88 -5.74 -5.14
C VAL A 81 -0.69 -5.62 -4.19
N VAL A 82 0.42 -6.25 -4.56
CA VAL A 82 1.64 -6.29 -3.75
C VAL A 82 2.73 -5.48 -4.44
N LEU A 83 3.18 -4.42 -3.78
CA LEU A 83 4.13 -3.44 -4.29
C LEU A 83 5.44 -3.51 -3.49
N THR A 84 6.56 -3.70 -4.18
CA THR A 84 7.91 -3.63 -3.59
C THR A 84 8.49 -2.22 -3.73
N GLY A 85 9.70 -1.98 -3.24
CA GLY A 85 10.34 -0.66 -3.35
C GLY A 85 10.34 -0.09 -4.78
N GLY A 86 9.78 1.12 -4.95
CA GLY A 86 9.62 1.77 -6.25
C GLY A 86 8.44 2.76 -6.29
N THR A 87 8.21 3.33 -7.46
CA THR A 87 7.03 4.17 -7.76
C THR A 87 6.06 3.39 -8.63
N TRP A 88 4.81 3.28 -8.20
CA TRP A 88 3.82 2.41 -8.81
C TRP A 88 2.59 3.19 -9.25
N ASN A 89 2.22 3.05 -10.52
CA ASN A 89 0.93 3.50 -11.03
C ASN A 89 -0.10 2.40 -10.78
N LEU A 90 -1.14 2.68 -9.99
CA LEU A 90 -2.14 1.67 -9.62
C LEU A 90 -3.06 1.31 -10.79
N SER A 91 -3.11 2.10 -11.86
CA SER A 91 -3.81 1.72 -13.09
C SER A 91 -3.12 0.55 -13.84
N ASP A 92 -1.87 0.24 -13.49
CA ASP A 92 -1.05 -0.82 -14.09
C ASP A 92 -0.19 -1.50 -12.99
N ALA A 93 -0.86 -1.93 -11.91
CA ALA A 93 -0.20 -2.53 -10.75
C ALA A 93 0.11 -4.02 -10.98
N PRO A 94 1.19 -4.56 -10.38
CA PRO A 94 1.48 -5.99 -10.44
C PRO A 94 0.44 -6.81 -9.66
N GLY A 95 -0.37 -7.59 -10.36
CA GLY A 95 -1.25 -8.61 -9.80
C GLY A 95 -0.68 -10.02 -9.95
N LEU A 96 -1.43 -11.03 -9.50
CA LEU A 96 -0.98 -12.43 -9.47
C LEU A 96 -0.78 -13.06 -10.87
N SER A 97 -1.54 -12.61 -11.87
CA SER A 97 -1.57 -13.20 -13.22
C SER A 97 -1.19 -12.19 -14.33
N GLY A 98 -0.63 -11.05 -13.96
CA GLY A 98 -0.36 -9.93 -14.88
C GLY A 98 -0.58 -8.60 -14.20
N THR A 99 -0.53 -7.51 -14.95
CA THR A 99 -0.91 -6.21 -14.40
C THR A 99 -2.42 -6.09 -14.27
N VAL A 100 -2.86 -5.40 -13.23
CA VAL A 100 -4.27 -5.17 -12.90
C VAL A 100 -4.49 -3.67 -12.73
N ASN A 101 -5.70 -3.22 -13.05
CA ASN A 101 -6.11 -1.86 -12.76
C ASN A 101 -6.68 -1.80 -11.33
N PHE A 102 -5.84 -1.36 -10.40
CA PHE A 102 -6.13 -1.14 -8.98
C PHE A 102 -6.34 0.35 -8.64
N ASN A 103 -6.52 1.19 -9.67
CA ASN A 103 -6.73 2.62 -9.50
C ASN A 103 -8.02 2.90 -8.74
N ASP A 104 -7.97 3.79 -7.74
CA ASP A 104 -9.15 4.24 -7.00
C ASP A 104 -9.90 3.09 -6.30
N LEU A 105 -9.16 2.06 -5.88
CA LEU A 105 -9.75 0.87 -5.25
C LEU A 105 -9.28 0.67 -3.81
N THR A 106 -8.15 1.24 -3.40
CA THR A 106 -7.53 0.97 -2.10
C THR A 106 -8.39 1.47 -0.94
N SER A 107 -8.65 0.60 0.03
CA SER A 107 -9.31 0.96 1.31
C SER A 107 -8.44 0.66 2.54
N SER A 108 -7.50 -0.27 2.44
CA SER A 108 -6.50 -0.49 3.50
C SER A 108 -5.14 -0.89 2.95
N ILE A 109 -4.10 -0.67 3.76
CA ILE A 109 -2.70 -0.88 3.39
C ILE A 109 -2.00 -1.61 4.54
N SER A 110 -1.16 -2.59 4.22
CA SER A 110 -0.23 -3.21 5.16
C SER A 110 1.17 -3.20 4.55
N CYS A 111 2.20 -2.93 5.35
CA CYS A 111 3.58 -2.95 4.87
C CYS A 111 4.49 -3.62 5.88
N SER A 112 5.52 -4.30 5.37
CA SER A 112 6.55 -4.96 6.17
C SER A 112 7.92 -4.78 5.52
N ALA A 113 8.97 -4.77 6.34
CA ALA A 113 10.34 -4.78 5.83
C ALA A 113 10.67 -6.15 5.19
N ILE A 114 11.50 -6.15 4.14
CA ILE A 114 12.00 -7.36 3.46
C ILE A 114 13.45 -7.68 3.81
#